data_AF-A0A542Y9U6-F1
#
_entry.id   AF-A0A542Y9U6-F1
#
_cell.length_a   1.000
_cell.length_b   1.000
_cell.length_c   1.000
_cell.angle_alpha   90.00
_cell.angle_beta   90.00
_cell.angle_gamma   90.00
#
_symmetry.space_group_name_H-M   'P 1'
#
loop_
_entity.id
_entity.type
_entity.pdbx_description
1 polymer ?
#
loop_
_entity_poly.entity_id
_entity_poly.type
_entity_poly.pdbx_seq_one_letter_code
_entity_poly.pdbx_strand_id
1 'polypeptide(L)'
;MSAAAVEAPSRATVDPHSDTRGAIRVQPRALEKAVREAAATCAGAPRGDVRVELAEWGGALTVRIATKLPIPALERTEAVLAETPIVERVRAMQHALVRDLAHLTGRDIRRVSVTVTGAIIPERKRVR
;
A
#
# COMPACT_ATOMS: atom_id res chain seq x y z
N MET A 1 -1.65 -32.75 -1.26
CA MET A 1 -2.14 -31.35 -1.36
C MET A 1 -1.03 -30.45 -0.84
N SER A 2 0.00 -30.17 -1.67
CA SER A 2 1.17 -29.40 -1.24
C SER A 2 0.89 -27.91 -1.29
N ALA A 3 1.12 -27.23 -0.17
CA ALA A 3 1.19 -25.79 -0.09
C ALA A 3 2.36 -25.31 -0.99
N ALA A 4 2.05 -24.65 -2.09
CA ALA A 4 3.04 -23.96 -2.89
C ALA A 4 3.63 -22.84 -2.00
N ALA A 5 4.87 -23.04 -1.56
CA ALA A 5 5.65 -21.99 -0.93
C ALA A 5 5.76 -20.84 -1.94
N VAL A 6 5.05 -19.74 -1.67
CA VAL A 6 5.22 -18.51 -2.42
C VAL A 6 6.63 -18.02 -2.11
N GLU A 7 7.54 -18.29 -3.03
CA GLU A 7 8.93 -17.82 -2.98
C GLU A 7 8.91 -16.31 -2.74
N ALA A 8 9.52 -15.88 -1.64
CA ALA A 8 9.63 -14.47 -1.32
C ALA A 8 10.43 -13.80 -2.45
N PRO A 9 9.87 -12.84 -3.19
CA PRO A 9 10.56 -12.26 -4.33
C PRO A 9 11.82 -11.55 -3.85
N SER A 10 12.93 -11.75 -4.55
CA SER A 10 14.20 -11.08 -4.28
C SER A 10 13.98 -9.57 -4.21
N ARG A 11 14.54 -8.92 -3.18
CA ARG A 11 14.58 -7.45 -3.09
C ARG A 11 15.26 -6.90 -4.35
N ALA A 12 14.47 -6.43 -5.30
CA ALA A 12 14.98 -5.58 -6.37
C ALA A 12 15.29 -4.23 -5.73
N THR A 13 16.55 -3.83 -5.74
CA THR A 13 16.98 -2.56 -5.18
C THR A 13 16.49 -1.45 -6.11
N VAL A 14 15.80 -0.45 -5.56
CA VAL A 14 15.48 0.76 -6.33
C VAL A 14 16.81 1.45 -6.63
N ASP A 15 17.17 1.52 -7.91
CA ASP A 15 18.44 2.11 -8.31
C ASP A 15 18.35 3.64 -8.26
N PRO A 16 19.39 4.31 -7.78
CA PRO A 16 19.46 5.76 -7.88
C PRO A 16 19.59 6.15 -9.35
N HIS A 17 18.62 6.87 -9.90
CA HIS A 17 18.68 7.35 -11.27
C HIS A 17 19.77 8.42 -11.47
N SER A 18 20.16 8.59 -12.74
CA SER A 18 21.34 9.28 -13.25
C SER A 18 21.58 10.67 -12.65
N ASP A 19 22.87 11.04 -12.59
CA ASP A 19 23.43 12.30 -12.08
C ASP A 19 23.02 13.51 -12.95
N THR A 20 21.72 13.83 -12.92
CA THR A 20 21.18 15.04 -13.54
C THR A 20 21.56 16.23 -12.67
N ARG A 21 22.35 17.15 -13.20
CA ARG A 21 22.73 18.37 -12.47
C ARG A 21 21.47 19.13 -12.03
N GLY A 22 21.42 19.51 -10.75
CA GLY A 22 20.25 20.16 -10.15
C GLY A 22 19.17 19.20 -9.63
N ALA A 23 19.35 17.88 -9.75
CA ALA A 23 18.44 16.90 -9.15
C ALA A 23 18.76 16.65 -7.67
N ILE A 24 17.73 16.35 -6.89
CA ILE A 24 17.86 15.92 -5.50
C ILE A 24 17.91 14.39 -5.47
N ARG A 25 19.01 13.84 -4.96
CA ARG A 25 19.12 12.38 -4.77
C ARG A 25 18.38 11.96 -3.51
N VAL A 26 17.24 11.31 -3.69
CA VAL A 26 16.49 10.69 -2.59
C VAL A 26 16.99 9.26 -2.37
N GLN A 27 17.29 8.90 -1.13
CA GLN A 27 17.71 7.55 -0.79
C GLN A 27 16.54 6.57 -0.95
N PRO A 28 16.76 5.34 -1.46
CA PRO A 28 15.71 4.33 -1.60
C PRO A 28 14.90 4.09 -0.32
N ARG A 29 15.56 4.14 0.84
CA ARG A 29 14.92 3.99 2.15
C ARG A 29 13.97 5.14 2.50
N ALA A 30 14.26 6.36 2.06
CA ALA A 30 13.37 7.51 2.25
C ALA A 30 12.13 7.36 1.38
N LEU A 31 12.29 6.90 0.14
CA LEU A 31 11.20 6.57 -0.77
C LEU A 31 10.28 5.51 -0.15
N GLU A 32 10.85 4.39 0.32
CA GLU A 32 10.09 3.32 0.97
C GLU A 32 9.29 3.81 2.18
N LYS A 33 9.88 4.70 3.00
CA LYS A 33 9.19 5.30 4.15
C LYS A 33 8.03 6.20 3.75
N ALA A 34 8.18 6.95 2.67
CA ALA A 34 7.14 7.85 2.16
C ALA A 34 5.99 7.05 1.53
N VAL A 35 6.31 6.05 0.70
CA VAL A 35 5.30 5.14 0.12
C VAL A 35 4.55 4.40 1.22
N ARG A 36 5.24 3.93 2.27
CA ARG A 36 4.58 3.26 3.41
C ARG A 36 3.59 4.16 4.13
N GLU A 37 3.94 5.43 4.31
CA GLU A 37 3.03 6.39 4.93
C GLU A 37 1.81 6.66 4.06
N ALA A 38 2.02 6.91 2.76
CA ALA A 38 0.93 7.09 1.80
C ALA A 38 -0.01 5.87 1.75
N ALA A 39 0.57 4.66 1.75
CA ALA A 39 -0.18 3.40 1.80
C ALA A 39 -1.00 3.26 3.09
N ALA A 40 -0.42 3.60 4.25
CA ALA A 40 -1.10 3.54 5.53
C ALA A 40 -2.30 4.50 5.60
N THR A 41 -2.08 5.75 5.17
CA THR A 41 -3.13 6.76 5.09
C THR A 41 -4.25 6.34 4.16
N CYS A 42 -3.91 5.84 2.97
CA CYS A 42 -4.90 5.40 1.98
C CYS A 42 -5.69 4.17 2.45
N ALA A 43 -5.04 3.23 3.14
CA ALA A 43 -5.66 2.02 3.67
C ALA A 43 -6.48 2.25 4.96
N GLY A 44 -6.28 3.38 5.63
CA GLY A 44 -6.85 3.63 6.96
C GLY A 44 -6.30 2.68 8.02
N ALA A 45 -5.05 2.22 7.86
CA ALA A 45 -4.40 1.28 8.76
C ALA A 45 -3.20 1.93 9.46
N PRO A 46 -2.86 1.52 10.70
CA PRO A 46 -1.63 1.96 11.34
C PRO A 46 -0.41 1.66 10.47
N ARG A 47 0.56 2.57 10.41
CA ARG A 47 1.81 2.38 9.66
C ARG A 47 2.54 1.07 10.01
N GLY A 48 2.43 0.61 11.25
CA GLY A 48 3.00 -0.67 11.71
C GLY A 48 2.36 -1.92 11.10
N ASP A 49 1.11 -1.82 10.66
CA ASP A 49 0.36 -2.89 10.00
C ASP A 49 0.52 -2.89 8.47
N VAL A 50 1.36 -1.99 7.93
CA VAL A 50 1.57 -1.80 6.50
C VAL A 50 3.00 -2.14 6.14
N ARG A 51 3.16 -3.16 5.30
CA ARG A 51 4.44 -3.55 4.71
C ARG A 51 4.46 -3.16 3.24
N VAL A 52 5.54 -2.51 2.83
CA VAL A 52 5.75 -2.06 1.45
C VAL A 52 7.04 -2.64 0.91
N GLU A 53 6.98 -3.11 -0.33
CA GLU A 53 8.14 -3.51 -1.11
C GLU A 53 8.13 -2.72 -2.42
N LEU A 54 9.27 -2.10 -2.73
CA LEU A 54 9.48 -1.32 -3.95
C LEU A 54 10.43 -2.08 -4.85
N ALA A 55 10.11 -2.11 -6.13
CA ALA A 55 10.97 -2.63 -7.18
C ALA A 55 10.94 -1.66 -8.36
N GLU A 56 12.06 -1.55 -9.06
CA GLU A 56 12.17 -0.76 -10.28
C GLU A 56 12.27 -1.67 -11.49
N TRP A 57 11.54 -1.33 -12.56
CA TRP A 57 11.65 -2.03 -13.83
C TRP A 57 11.39 -1.09 -15.00
N GLY A 58 12.38 -0.92 -15.87
CA GLY A 58 12.28 -0.07 -17.06
C GLY A 58 11.98 1.40 -16.75
N GLY A 59 12.58 1.94 -15.68
CA GLY A 59 12.40 3.35 -15.24
C GLY A 59 11.12 3.62 -14.44
N ALA A 60 10.17 2.69 -14.41
CA ALA A 60 8.93 2.78 -13.64
C ALA A 60 8.99 1.99 -12.33
N LEU A 61 8.21 2.43 -11.34
CA LEU A 61 8.11 1.76 -10.05
C LEU A 61 7.01 0.70 -10.05
N THR A 62 7.32 -0.43 -9.42
CA THR A 62 6.36 -1.45 -9.01
C THR A 62 6.28 -1.46 -7.48
N VAL A 63 5.07 -1.41 -6.96
CA VAL A 63 4.80 -1.30 -5.52
C VAL A 63 3.96 -2.49 -5.07
N ARG A 64 4.44 -3.21 -4.06
CA ARG A 64 3.67 -4.27 -3.39
C ARG A 64 3.37 -3.82 -1.97
N ILE A 65 2.10 -3.89 -1.58
CA ILE A 65 1.61 -3.43 -0.30
C ILE A 65 0.88 -4.59 0.36
N ALA A 66 1.31 -4.96 1.56
CA ALA A 66 0.58 -5.87 2.43
C ALA A 66 0.03 -5.05 3.61
N THR A 67 -1.29 -5.02 3.75
CA THR A 67 -1.94 -4.21 4.79
C THR A 67 -3.16 -4.91 5.36
N LYS A 68 -3.48 -4.59 6.61
CA LYS A 68 -4.81 -4.84 7.15
C LYS A 68 -5.79 -3.76 6.67
N LEU A 69 -7.06 -4.09 6.70
CA LEU A 69 -8.14 -3.19 6.30
C LEU A 69 -9.15 -3.02 7.44
N PRO A 70 -9.65 -1.81 7.72
CA PRO A 70 -10.72 -1.63 8.69
C PRO A 70 -12.00 -2.29 8.19
N ILE A 71 -12.62 -3.16 8.99
CA ILE A 71 -13.89 -3.81 8.65
C ILE A 71 -14.89 -3.52 9.77
N PRO A 72 -16.14 -3.16 9.44
CA PRO A 72 -17.17 -2.96 10.44
C PRO A 72 -17.48 -4.28 11.17
N ALA A 73 -17.96 -4.18 12.41
CA ALA A 73 -18.36 -5.36 13.16
C ALA A 73 -19.52 -6.09 12.44
N LEU A 74 -19.33 -7.37 12.13
CA LEU A 74 -20.28 -8.18 11.34
C LEU A 74 -21.62 -8.41 12.05
N GLU A 75 -21.66 -8.22 13.36
CA GLU A 75 -22.88 -8.23 14.17
C GLU A 75 -23.88 -7.11 13.80
N ARG A 76 -23.45 -6.10 13.04
CA ARG A 76 -24.28 -4.97 12.60
C ARG A 76 -24.52 -5.04 11.09
N THR A 77 -25.49 -5.85 10.69
CA THR A 77 -25.86 -6.05 9.28
C THR A 77 -26.13 -4.75 8.52
N GLU A 78 -26.76 -3.76 9.15
CA GLU A 78 -27.03 -2.45 8.54
C GLU A 78 -25.74 -1.68 8.19
N ALA A 79 -24.72 -1.74 9.04
CA ALA A 79 -23.44 -1.09 8.80
C ALA A 79 -22.65 -1.80 7.69
N VAL A 80 -22.77 -3.12 7.58
CA VAL A 80 -22.14 -3.91 6.52
C VAL A 80 -22.77 -3.60 5.16
N LEU A 81 -24.11 -3.49 5.09
CA LEU A 81 -24.83 -3.21 3.85
C LEU A 81 -24.64 -1.76 3.35
N ALA A 82 -24.38 -0.82 4.25
CA ALA A 82 -24.13 0.58 3.90
C ALA A 82 -22.69 0.84 3.42
N GLU A 83 -21.76 -0.09 3.63
CA GLU A 83 -20.36 0.10 3.29
C GLU A 83 -20.01 -0.45 1.90
N THR A 84 -19.05 0.19 1.24
CA THR A 84 -18.50 -0.28 -0.03
C THR A 84 -17.90 -1.68 0.13
N PRO A 85 -18.21 -2.63 -0.78
CA PRO A 85 -17.60 -3.95 -0.77
C PRO A 85 -16.06 -3.88 -0.74
N ILE A 86 -15.42 -4.81 -0.04
CA ILE A 86 -13.96 -4.82 0.16
C ILE A 86 -13.20 -4.79 -1.17
N VAL A 87 -13.67 -5.54 -2.18
CA VAL A 87 -13.03 -5.60 -3.50
C VAL A 87 -13.06 -4.22 -4.19
N GLU A 88 -14.20 -3.53 -4.13
CA GLU A 88 -14.34 -2.19 -4.69
C GLU A 88 -13.49 -1.18 -3.93
N ARG A 89 -13.44 -1.29 -2.60
CA ARG A 89 -12.59 -0.43 -1.75
C ARG A 89 -11.11 -0.63 -2.06
N VAL A 90 -10.65 -1.88 -2.22
CA VAL A 90 -9.27 -2.18 -2.62
C VAL A 90 -8.99 -1.63 -4.02
N ARG A 91 -9.93 -1.72 -4.96
CA ARG A 91 -9.77 -1.16 -6.31
C ARG A 91 -9.65 0.36 -6.26
N ALA A 92 -10.51 1.04 -5.51
CA ALA A 92 -10.44 2.49 -5.30
C ALA A 92 -9.09 2.89 -4.68
N MET A 93 -8.64 2.14 -3.66
CA MET A 93 -7.36 2.33 -3.00
C MET A 93 -6.18 2.13 -3.98
N GLN A 94 -6.22 1.12 -4.84
CA GLN A 94 -5.21 0.92 -5.89
C GLN A 94 -5.13 2.12 -6.83
N HIS A 95 -6.27 2.63 -7.29
CA HIS A 95 -6.31 3.81 -8.18
C HIS A 95 -5.80 5.07 -7.48
N ALA A 96 -6.14 5.28 -6.20
CA ALA A 96 -5.61 6.38 -5.41
C ALA A 96 -4.09 6.28 -5.26
N LEU A 97 -3.58 5.10 -4.87
CA LEU A 97 -2.15 4.88 -4.70
C LEU A 97 -1.35 5.05 -5.99
N VAL A 98 -1.86 4.64 -7.15
CA VAL A 98 -1.19 4.89 -8.42
C VAL A 98 -0.97 6.39 -8.63
N ARG A 99 -2.00 7.22 -8.40
CA ARG A 99 -1.91 8.68 -8.56
C ARG A 99 -1.01 9.31 -7.50
N ASP A 100 -1.24 8.98 -6.24
CA ASP A 100 -0.55 9.60 -5.10
C ASP A 100 0.94 9.26 -5.11
N LEU A 101 1.30 8.02 -5.45
CA LEU A 101 2.70 7.60 -5.54
C LEU A 101 3.37 8.17 -6.78
N ALA A 102 2.67 8.30 -7.91
CA ALA A 102 3.24 8.98 -9.08
C ALA A 102 3.60 10.44 -8.75
N HIS A 103 2.68 11.15 -8.10
CA HIS A 103 2.88 12.52 -7.67
C HIS A 103 3.98 12.66 -6.61
N LEU A 104 3.98 11.79 -5.59
CA LEU A 104 4.93 11.83 -4.48
C LEU A 104 6.36 11.50 -4.92
N THR A 105 6.50 10.53 -5.82
CA THR A 105 7.82 10.04 -6.24
C THR A 105 8.33 10.74 -7.49
N GLY A 106 7.45 11.42 -8.25
CA GLY A 106 7.78 11.97 -9.57
C GLY A 106 8.08 10.89 -10.61
N ARG A 107 7.65 9.65 -10.38
CA ARG A 107 7.94 8.48 -11.23
C ARG A 107 6.64 7.82 -11.68
N ASP A 108 6.66 7.27 -12.89
CA ASP A 108 5.55 6.45 -13.35
C ASP A 108 5.42 5.18 -12.51
N ILE A 109 4.17 4.86 -12.15
CA ILE A 109 3.83 3.66 -11.40
C ILE A 109 3.29 2.62 -12.38
N ARG A 110 4.09 1.58 -12.64
CA ARG A 110 3.71 0.50 -13.58
C ARG A 110 2.64 -0.42 -12.98
N ARG A 111 2.77 -0.73 -11.69
CA ARG A 111 1.90 -1.67 -11.00
C ARG A 111 1.86 -1.42 -9.51
N VAL A 112 0.65 -1.41 -8.95
CA VAL A 112 0.41 -1.50 -7.51
C VAL A 112 -0.29 -2.82 -7.24
N SER A 113 0.32 -3.67 -6.41
CA SER A 113 -0.29 -4.93 -5.96
C SER A 113 -0.60 -4.81 -4.47
N VAL A 114 -1.85 -5.02 -4.12
CA VAL A 114 -2.32 -4.96 -2.74
C VAL A 114 -2.67 -6.36 -2.27
N THR A 115 -2.11 -6.75 -1.14
CA THR A 115 -2.45 -7.97 -0.41
C THR A 115 -3.10 -7.58 0.90
N VAL A 116 -4.36 -7.98 1.09
CA VAL A 116 -5.06 -7.77 2.36
C VAL A 116 -4.69 -8.91 3.30
N THR A 117 -3.94 -8.61 4.36
CA THR A 117 -3.42 -9.63 5.29
C THR A 117 -4.31 -9.83 6.51
N GLY A 118 -5.30 -8.96 6.73
CA GLY A 118 -6.21 -9.09 7.86
C GLY A 118 -7.19 -7.92 7.98
N ALA A 119 -7.95 -7.95 9.06
CA ALA A 119 -8.95 -6.95 9.39
C ALA A 119 -8.56 -6.16 10.65
N ILE A 120 -8.95 -4.89 10.70
CA ILE A 120 -8.94 -4.06 11.91
C ILE A 120 -10.39 -3.83 12.27
N ILE A 121 -10.82 -4.25 13.46
CA ILE A 121 -12.16 -3.93 13.96
C ILE A 121 -12.02 -2.65 14.77
N PRO A 122 -12.58 -1.51 14.32
CA PRO A 122 -12.44 -0.26 15.05
C PRO A 122 -13.21 -0.34 16.38
N GLU A 123 -12.52 -0.26 17.51
CA GLU A 123 -13.17 -0.15 18.81
C GLU A 123 -13.80 1.24 18.96
N ARG A 124 -15.13 1.32 19.02
CA ARG A 124 -15.81 2.59 19.34
C ARG A 124 -15.74 2.84 20.84
N LYS A 125 -15.02 3.91 21.21
CA LYS A 125 -14.93 4.39 22.59
C LYS A 125 -16.34 4.69 23.11
N ARG A 126 -16.80 3.95 24.13
CA ARG A 126 -18.06 4.20 24.81
C ARG A 126 -17.99 5.60 25.44
N VAL A 127 -18.79 6.53 24.94
CA VAL A 127 -18.97 7.85 25.59
C VAL A 127 -19.69 7.58 26.91
N ARG A 128 -19.09 8.03 28.03
CA ARG A 128 -19.73 8.06 29.35
C ARG A 128 -20.38 9.41 29.55
#